data_AF-A0A511AA40-F1
#
_entry.id   AF-A0A511AA40-F1
#
_cell.length_a   1.000
_cell.length_b   1.000
_cell.length_c   1.000
_cell.angle_alpha   90.00
_cell.angle_beta   90.00
_cell.angle_gamma   90.00
#
_symmetry.space_group_name_H-M   'P 1'
#
loop_
_entity.id
_entity.type
_entity.pdbx_description
1 polymer ?
#
loop_
_entity_poly.entity_id
_entity_poly.type
_entity_poly.pdbx_seq_one_letter_code
_entity_poly.pdbx_strand_id
1 'polypeptide(L)'
;MIVVLLSPSGSFAAAIDSLPLDDENDTTILITALKSDFSQDATEILLGQRALGATGRWISILERSVIGRNLLRVLPIDGGYRFAARARRNPEFRTAIARADLVVALERDAVLASWIGLRRWAPSNARGVFGLAPARALLTSGRGAWSRT
;
A
#
# COMPACT_ATOMS: atom_id res chain seq x y z
N MET A 1 10.21 14.89 0.85
CA MET A 1 10.26 13.48 1.31
C MET A 1 9.42 12.62 0.38
N ILE A 2 9.74 11.34 0.18
CA ILE A 2 9.00 10.45 -0.73
C ILE A 2 8.06 9.55 0.07
N VAL A 3 6.75 9.74 -0.13
CA VAL A 3 5.68 8.97 0.51
C VAL A 3 5.07 8.01 -0.49
N VAL A 4 5.13 6.73 -0.20
CA VAL A 4 4.49 5.69 -1.00
C VAL A 4 3.23 5.20 -0.29
N LEU A 5 2.07 5.42 -0.91
CA LEU A 5 0.77 4.96 -0.42
C LEU A 5 0.33 3.72 -1.21
N LEU A 6 -0.06 2.66 -0.52
CA LEU A 6 -0.55 1.43 -1.13
C LEU A 6 -2.03 1.22 -0.78
N SER A 7 -2.88 1.21 -1.80
CA SER A 7 -4.30 0.87 -1.72
C SER A 7 -4.68 0.05 -2.96
N PRO A 8 -4.87 -1.26 -2.85
CA PRO A 8 -5.36 -2.10 -3.94
C PRO A 8 -6.65 -1.56 -4.56
N SER A 9 -7.61 -1.08 -3.76
CA SER A 9 -8.88 -0.57 -4.26
C SER A 9 -8.77 0.77 -5.00
N GLY A 10 -7.66 1.49 -4.85
CA GLY A 10 -7.46 2.82 -5.41
C GLY A 10 -8.14 3.93 -4.62
N SER A 11 -8.58 3.66 -3.38
CA SER A 11 -9.18 4.67 -2.50
C SER A 11 -8.09 5.45 -1.77
N PHE A 12 -7.76 6.62 -2.32
CA PHE A 12 -6.72 7.51 -1.80
C PHE A 12 -7.24 8.89 -1.43
N ALA A 13 -8.32 9.39 -2.04
CA ALA A 13 -8.80 10.76 -1.85
C ALA A 13 -8.92 11.14 -0.35
N ALA A 14 -9.70 10.38 0.41
CA ALA A 14 -9.87 10.62 1.85
C ALA A 14 -8.58 10.44 2.66
N ALA A 15 -7.67 9.58 2.21
CA ALA A 15 -6.39 9.37 2.89
C ALA A 15 -5.49 10.60 2.69
N ILE A 16 -5.33 11.07 1.47
CA ILE A 16 -4.50 12.23 1.12
C ILE A 16 -5.01 13.47 1.85
N ASP A 17 -6.32 13.75 1.81
CA ASP A 17 -6.93 14.90 2.49
C ASP A 17 -6.69 14.90 4.02
N SER A 18 -6.52 13.73 4.61
CA SER A 18 -6.37 13.56 6.06
C SER A 18 -4.91 13.49 6.54
N LEU A 19 -3.98 13.21 5.62
CA LEU A 19 -2.56 13.14 5.93
C LEU A 19 -1.99 14.57 5.85
N PRO A 20 -1.22 15.00 6.85
CA PRO A 20 -0.50 16.27 6.76
C PRO A 20 0.68 16.05 5.81
N LEU A 21 0.43 16.09 4.51
CA LEU A 21 1.41 16.09 3.42
C LEU A 21 1.74 17.55 3.05
N ASP A 22 2.97 17.79 2.63
CA ASP A 22 3.44 19.11 2.19
C ASP A 22 3.58 19.09 0.68
N ASP A 23 2.62 19.65 -0.06
CA ASP A 23 2.60 19.52 -1.53
C ASP A 23 3.86 20.09 -2.21
N GLU A 24 4.56 21.04 -1.56
CA GLU A 24 5.80 21.62 -2.10
C GLU A 24 7.03 20.75 -1.82
N ASN A 25 7.04 20.02 -0.70
CA ASN A 25 8.22 19.30 -0.21
C ASN A 25 8.09 17.77 -0.26
N ASP A 26 6.87 17.25 -0.35
CA ASP A 26 6.56 15.82 -0.35
C ASP A 26 6.17 15.32 -1.74
N THR A 27 6.84 14.27 -2.18
CA THR A 27 6.48 13.55 -3.40
C THR A 27 5.64 12.34 -3.02
N THR A 28 4.37 12.35 -3.44
CA THR A 28 3.44 11.25 -3.17
C THR A 28 3.36 10.30 -4.37
N ILE A 29 3.59 9.02 -4.11
CA ILE A 29 3.48 7.93 -5.10
C ILE A 29 2.35 6.99 -4.66
N LEU A 30 1.37 6.78 -5.53
CA LEU A 30 0.21 5.93 -5.28
C LEU A 30 0.43 4.58 -5.96
N ILE A 31 0.24 3.48 -5.23
CA ILE A 31 0.38 2.13 -5.74
C ILE A 31 -0.94 1.39 -5.56
N THR A 32 -1.56 1.03 -6.68
CA THR A 32 -2.93 0.51 -6.70
C THR A 32 -3.13 -0.56 -7.75
N ALA A 33 -4.18 -1.37 -7.59
CA ALA A 33 -4.60 -2.33 -8.60
C ALA A 33 -5.69 -1.76 -9.54
N LEU A 34 -6.46 -0.78 -9.06
CA LEU A 34 -7.48 -0.05 -9.82
C LEU A 34 -7.04 1.39 -10.08
N LYS A 35 -7.59 2.01 -11.11
CA LYS A 35 -7.41 3.44 -11.32
C LYS A 35 -7.88 4.17 -10.06
N SER A 36 -7.02 5.05 -9.54
CA SER A 36 -7.29 5.78 -8.31
C SER A 36 -8.48 6.72 -8.42
N ASP A 37 -9.11 7.01 -7.28
CA ASP A 37 -10.13 8.07 -7.12
C ASP A 37 -9.51 9.48 -7.02
N PHE A 38 -8.18 9.57 -7.07
CA PHE A 38 -7.40 10.79 -6.95
C PHE A 38 -6.92 11.27 -8.32
N SER A 39 -7.20 12.53 -8.66
CA SER A 39 -6.97 13.08 -10.02
C SER A 39 -5.90 14.18 -10.10
N GLN A 40 -5.21 14.50 -9.00
CA GLN A 40 -4.17 15.53 -8.95
C GLN A 40 -2.75 14.93 -9.04
N ASP A 41 -1.72 15.79 -9.05
CA ASP A 41 -0.28 15.60 -9.40
C ASP A 41 0.52 14.44 -8.75
N ALA A 42 -0.14 13.47 -8.12
CA ALA A 42 0.49 12.26 -7.60
C ALA A 42 0.90 11.29 -8.72
N THR A 43 2.05 10.66 -8.56
CA THR A 43 2.51 9.61 -9.48
C THR A 43 1.78 8.30 -9.18
N GLU A 44 0.93 7.83 -10.08
CA GLU A 44 0.19 6.57 -9.92
C GLU A 44 0.89 5.39 -10.62
N ILE A 45 1.10 4.31 -9.88
CA ILE A 45 1.63 3.02 -10.36
C ILE A 45 0.50 1.99 -10.33
N LEU A 46 0.02 1.61 -11.51
CA LEU A 46 -1.07 0.65 -11.68
C LEU A 46 -0.54 -0.79 -11.82
N LEU A 47 -0.85 -1.63 -10.84
CA LEU A 47 -0.52 -3.06 -10.85
C LEU A 47 -1.51 -3.90 -11.70
N GLY A 48 -2.68 -3.32 -11.95
CA GLY A 48 -3.77 -3.85 -12.79
C GLY A 48 -4.74 -4.76 -12.05
N GLN A 49 -5.96 -4.89 -12.58
CA GLN A 49 -7.09 -5.61 -11.96
C GLN A 49 -6.79 -7.05 -11.54
N ARG A 50 -5.83 -7.72 -12.19
CA ARG A 50 -5.40 -9.08 -11.81
C ARG A 50 -4.82 -9.17 -10.40
N ALA A 51 -4.49 -8.04 -9.77
CA ALA A 51 -4.04 -7.96 -8.39
C ALA A 51 -5.16 -8.06 -7.34
N LEU A 52 -6.45 -7.89 -7.70
CA LEU A 52 -7.57 -7.74 -6.75
C LEU A 52 -8.23 -9.04 -6.26
N GLY A 53 -7.65 -10.20 -6.51
CA GLY A 53 -8.37 -11.45 -6.23
C GLY A 53 -9.55 -11.67 -7.18
N ALA A 54 -10.17 -12.84 -7.08
CA ALA A 54 -11.50 -13.05 -7.64
C ALA A 54 -12.46 -12.95 -6.47
N THR A 55 -13.19 -11.84 -6.36
CA THR A 55 -14.35 -11.70 -5.45
C THR A 55 -15.49 -12.54 -6.00
N GLY A 56 -15.31 -13.86 -6.00
CA GLY A 56 -16.28 -14.82 -6.50
C GLY A 56 -17.15 -15.36 -5.39
N ARG A 57 -18.45 -15.49 -5.69
CA ARG A 57 -19.57 -16.16 -4.98
C ARG A 57 -19.21 -17.34 -4.03
N TRP A 58 -18.09 -18.01 -4.25
CA TRP A 58 -17.55 -19.15 -3.51
C TRP A 58 -16.92 -18.81 -2.15
N ILE A 59 -16.46 -17.57 -1.91
CA ILE A 59 -15.88 -17.15 -0.62
C ILE A 59 -16.93 -17.25 0.50
N SER A 60 -18.16 -16.81 0.23
CA SER A 60 -19.29 -16.88 1.16
C SER A 60 -19.70 -18.31 1.55
N ILE A 61 -19.36 -19.30 0.72
CA ILE A 61 -19.62 -20.72 0.96
C ILE A 61 -18.52 -21.31 1.86
N LEU A 62 -17.27 -20.89 1.68
CA LEU A 62 -16.12 -21.34 2.47
C LEU A 62 -16.03 -20.67 3.86
N GLU A 63 -16.59 -19.47 4.03
CA GLU A 63 -16.66 -18.78 5.33
C GLU A 63 -17.54 -19.49 6.38
N ARG A 64 -18.48 -20.34 5.94
CA ARG A 64 -19.39 -21.09 6.83
C ARG A 64 -18.70 -22.22 7.61
N SER A 65 -17.43 -22.52 7.35
CA SER A 65 -16.67 -23.59 7.99
C SER A 65 -15.37 -23.11 8.63
N VAL A 66 -15.00 -23.67 9.79
CA VAL A 66 -13.71 -23.43 10.47
C VAL A 66 -12.52 -23.83 9.58
N ILE A 67 -12.67 -24.92 8.83
CA ILE A 67 -11.64 -25.41 7.89
C ILE A 67 -11.55 -24.50 6.67
N GLY A 68 -12.69 -24.04 6.15
CA GLY A 68 -12.73 -23.10 5.02
C GLY A 68 -12.08 -21.75 5.35
N ARG A 69 -12.26 -21.24 6.57
CA ARG A 69 -11.57 -20.03 7.06
C ARG A 69 -10.04 -20.18 7.12
N ASN A 70 -9.54 -21.34 7.51
CA ASN A 70 -8.09 -21.61 7.48
C ASN A 70 -7.58 -21.86 6.06
N LEU A 71 -8.37 -22.52 5.19
CA LEU A 71 -8.00 -22.68 3.78
C LEU A 71 -7.94 -21.33 3.05
N LEU A 72 -8.87 -20.40 3.30
CA LEU A 72 -8.84 -19.06 2.69
C LEU A 72 -7.57 -18.26 3.08
N ARG A 73 -7.00 -18.52 4.26
CA ARG A 73 -5.73 -17.92 4.70
C ARG A 73 -4.50 -18.52 4.00
N VAL A 74 -4.63 -19.73 3.47
CA VAL A 74 -3.53 -20.48 2.82
C VAL A 74 -3.67 -20.47 1.29
N LEU A 75 -4.89 -20.32 0.77
CA LEU A 75 -5.17 -20.27 -0.66
C LEU A 75 -4.80 -18.91 -1.25
N PRO A 76 -4.19 -18.86 -2.45
CA PRO A 76 -3.81 -17.64 -3.17
C PRO A 76 -5.01 -16.88 -3.76
N ILE A 77 -6.17 -16.98 -3.10
CA ILE A 77 -7.42 -16.29 -3.40
C ILE A 77 -7.51 -14.99 -2.59
N ASP A 78 -6.70 -14.86 -1.53
CA ASP A 78 -6.60 -13.64 -0.73
C ASP A 78 -6.05 -12.48 -1.58
N GLY A 79 -6.79 -11.36 -1.61
CA GLY A 79 -6.47 -10.17 -2.39
C GLY A 79 -5.06 -9.65 -2.06
N GLY A 80 -4.66 -9.74 -0.79
CA GLY A 80 -3.33 -9.32 -0.35
C GLY A 80 -2.16 -10.13 -0.92
N TYR A 81 -2.31 -11.45 -1.10
CA TYR A 81 -1.26 -12.26 -1.71
C TYR A 81 -1.09 -11.93 -3.19
N ARG A 82 -2.20 -11.76 -3.92
CA ARG A 82 -2.16 -11.44 -5.35
C ARG A 82 -1.61 -10.03 -5.60
N PHE A 83 -2.02 -9.07 -4.78
CA PHE A 83 -1.46 -7.73 -4.81
C PHE A 83 0.05 -7.74 -4.55
N ALA A 84 0.49 -8.41 -3.48
CA ALA A 84 1.92 -8.54 -3.16
C ALA A 84 2.74 -9.27 -4.24
N ALA A 85 2.20 -10.35 -4.81
CA ALA A 85 2.85 -11.09 -5.89
C ALA A 85 2.99 -10.23 -7.16
N ARG A 86 1.98 -9.41 -7.47
CA ARG A 86 2.02 -8.51 -8.63
C ARG A 86 2.97 -7.33 -8.39
N ALA A 87 2.91 -6.72 -7.21
CA ALA A 87 3.82 -5.66 -6.77
C ALA A 87 5.27 -6.10 -6.89
N ARG A 88 5.61 -7.30 -6.38
CA ARG A 88 6.97 -7.86 -6.47
C ARG A 88 7.51 -8.03 -7.90
N ARG A 89 6.62 -8.25 -8.87
CA ARG A 89 7.00 -8.41 -10.29
C ARG A 89 6.99 -7.08 -11.05
N ASN A 90 6.54 -5.99 -10.43
CA ASN A 90 6.49 -4.68 -11.07
C ASN A 90 7.82 -3.91 -10.80
N PRO A 91 8.54 -3.47 -11.85
CA PRO A 91 9.80 -2.75 -11.68
C PRO A 91 9.61 -1.32 -11.13
N GLU A 92 8.51 -0.65 -11.48
CA GLU A 92 8.19 0.70 -10.97
C GLU A 92 7.88 0.64 -9.48
N PHE A 93 7.15 -0.37 -9.02
CA PHE A 93 6.95 -0.65 -7.59
C PHE A 93 8.28 -0.73 -6.86
N ARG A 94 9.23 -1.51 -7.41
CA ARG A 94 10.56 -1.67 -6.80
C ARG A 94 11.29 -0.34 -6.71
N THR A 95 11.29 0.44 -7.79
CA THR A 95 11.95 1.75 -7.87
C THR A 95 11.34 2.76 -6.90
N ALA A 96 10.01 2.80 -6.80
CA ALA A 96 9.30 3.67 -5.86
C ALA A 96 9.66 3.33 -4.41
N ILE A 97 9.61 2.04 -4.04
CA ILE A 97 9.97 1.60 -2.69
C ILE A 97 11.44 1.86 -2.37
N ALA A 98 12.35 1.69 -3.34
CA ALA A 98 13.77 1.94 -3.15
C ALA A 98 14.13 3.41 -2.91
N ARG A 99 13.20 4.33 -3.18
CA ARG A 99 13.33 5.76 -2.94
C ARG A 99 12.46 6.26 -1.79
N ALA A 100 11.63 5.40 -1.19
CA ALA A 100 10.64 5.80 -0.20
C ALA A 100 11.29 6.15 1.14
N ASP A 101 10.87 7.27 1.72
CA ASP A 101 11.13 7.60 3.13
C ASP A 101 10.02 7.02 4.03
N LEU A 102 8.79 7.00 3.51
CA LEU A 102 7.61 6.46 4.17
C LEU A 102 6.84 5.52 3.22
N VAL A 103 6.49 4.33 3.72
CA VAL A 103 5.59 3.39 3.04
C VAL A 103 4.35 3.20 3.91
N VAL A 104 3.18 3.51 3.35
CA VAL A 104 1.89 3.44 4.04
C VAL A 104 1.02 2.39 3.37
N ALA A 105 0.66 1.34 4.10
CA ALA A 105 -0.37 0.41 3.68
C ALA A 105 -1.74 0.94 4.13
N LEU A 106 -2.55 1.48 3.23
CA LEU A 106 -3.87 2.03 3.60
C LEU A 106 -4.91 0.94 3.83
N GLU A 107 -4.74 -0.20 3.16
CA GLU A 107 -5.64 -1.35 3.25
C GLU A 107 -4.93 -2.59 3.78
N ARG A 108 -5.72 -3.50 4.36
CA ARG A 108 -5.24 -4.80 4.83
C ARG A 108 -4.51 -5.58 3.73
N ASP A 109 -5.03 -5.56 2.52
CA ASP A 109 -4.46 -6.31 1.39
C ASP A 109 -3.15 -5.70 0.88
N ALA A 110 -2.85 -4.45 1.24
CA ALA A 110 -1.58 -3.80 0.94
C ALA A 110 -0.45 -4.17 1.92
N VAL A 111 -0.79 -4.72 3.10
CA VAL A 111 0.17 -4.94 4.20
C VAL A 111 1.32 -5.85 3.77
N LEU A 112 1.01 -6.97 3.11
CA LEU A 112 2.02 -7.92 2.69
C LEU A 112 2.95 -7.33 1.63
N ALA A 113 2.41 -6.59 0.65
CA ALA A 113 3.21 -5.92 -0.37
C ALA A 113 4.15 -4.88 0.25
N SER A 114 3.64 -4.10 1.20
CA SER A 114 4.39 -3.09 1.95
C SER A 114 5.53 -3.72 2.75
N TRP A 115 5.23 -4.79 3.49
CA TRP A 115 6.24 -5.52 4.27
C TRP A 115 7.34 -6.13 3.39
N ILE A 116 6.98 -6.76 2.27
CA ILE A 116 7.95 -7.28 1.30
C ILE A 116 8.80 -6.15 0.74
N GLY A 117 8.17 -5.02 0.40
CA GLY A 117 8.84 -3.83 -0.12
C GLY A 117 9.90 -3.30 0.83
N LEU A 118 9.48 -3.02 2.06
CA LEU A 118 10.34 -2.52 3.14
C LEU A 118 11.53 -3.44 3.40
N ARG A 119 11.28 -4.76 3.45
CA ARG A 119 12.33 -5.72 3.79
C ARG A 119 13.35 -5.94 2.68
N ARG A 120 13.00 -5.69 1.42
CA ARG A 120 13.83 -6.10 0.26
C ARG A 120 14.44 -4.96 -0.50
N TRP A 121 13.76 -3.82 -0.58
CA TRP A 121 14.13 -2.75 -1.51
C TRP A 121 14.21 -1.39 -0.85
N ALA A 122 13.50 -1.16 0.25
CA ALA A 122 13.50 0.15 0.89
C ALA A 122 14.87 0.51 1.52
N PRO A 123 15.21 1.81 1.57
CA PRO A 123 16.34 2.31 2.35
C PRO A 123 16.28 1.89 3.83
N SER A 124 17.43 1.82 4.50
CA SER A 124 17.50 1.42 5.91
C SER A 124 16.81 2.38 6.88
N ASN A 125 16.67 3.64 6.49
CA ASN A 125 15.96 4.69 7.23
C ASN A 125 14.47 4.78 6.88
N ALA A 126 14.01 4.06 5.86
CA ALA A 126 12.62 4.09 5.43
C ALA A 126 11.71 3.49 6.50
N ARG A 127 10.55 4.12 6.72
CA ARG A 127 9.57 3.67 7.72
C ARG A 127 8.35 3.05 7.05
N GLY A 128 7.82 2.01 7.68
CA GLY A 128 6.58 1.36 7.28
C GLY A 128 5.47 1.59 8.30
N VAL A 129 4.30 2.01 7.84
CA VAL A 129 3.11 2.14 8.68
C VAL A 129 1.91 1.48 8.01
N PHE A 130 1.04 0.90 8.83
CA PHE A 130 -0.14 0.18 8.38
C PHE A 130 -1.39 0.92 8.90
N GLY A 131 -2.11 1.54 7.98
CA GLY A 131 -3.29 2.35 8.25
C GLY A 131 -3.03 3.86 8.32
N LEU A 132 -4.13 4.60 8.26
CA LEU A 132 -4.14 6.06 8.14
C LEU A 132 -3.74 6.78 9.44
N ALA A 133 -4.31 6.35 10.57
CA ALA A 133 -4.03 6.96 11.88
C ALA A 133 -2.54 6.93 12.27
N PRO A 134 -1.81 5.79 12.18
CA PRO A 134 -0.38 5.78 12.47
C PRO A 134 0.44 6.56 11.44
N ALA A 135 0.04 6.59 10.17
CA ALA A 135 0.69 7.43 9.16
C ALA A 135 0.57 8.92 9.53
N ARG A 136 -0.63 9.39 9.89
CA ARG A 136 -0.86 10.76 10.34
C ARG A 136 -0.03 11.11 11.58
N ALA A 137 0.00 10.24 12.58
CA ALA A 137 0.77 10.46 13.81
C ALA A 137 2.27 10.56 13.51
N LEU A 138 2.79 9.73 12.60
CA LEU A 138 4.19 9.74 12.21
C LEU A 138 4.55 10.99 11.40
N LEU A 139 3.72 11.41 10.45
CA LEU A 139 3.95 12.64 9.68
C LEU A 139 3.91 13.88 10.57
N THR A 140 2.98 13.92 11.53
CA THR A 140 2.86 15.05 12.47
C THR A 140 4.08 15.15 13.39
N SER A 141 4.60 14.02 13.87
CA SER A 141 5.74 13.99 14.80
C SER A 141 7.11 14.00 14.10
N GLY A 142 7.20 13.49 12.87
CA GLY A 142 8.45 13.24 12.14
C GLY A 142 8.99 14.43 11.34
N ARG A 143 8.16 15.41 10.98
CA ARG A 143 8.57 16.57 10.15
C ARG A 143 9.74 17.38 10.75
N GLY A 144 9.90 17.42 12.08
CA GLY A 144 11.05 18.07 12.72
C GLY A 144 12.37 17.28 12.64
N ALA A 145 12.29 15.97 12.35
CA ALA A 145 13.44 15.07 12.31
C ALA A 145 13.95 14.78 10.89
N TRP A 146 13.10 14.91 9.87
CA TRP A 146 13.44 14.55 8.48
C TRP A 146 14.09 15.70 7.70
N SER A 147 14.05 16.92 8.25
CA SER A 147 14.73 18.10 7.69
C SER A 147 16.23 18.19 8.03
N ARG A 148 16.79 17.27 8.84
CA ARG A 148 18.16 17.38 9.39
C ARG A 148 19.18 16.33 8.88
N THR A 149 18.88 15.65 7.78
CA THR A 149 19.80 14.74 7.10
C THR A 149 19.92 15.13 5.65
#